data_AF-A0A7X8FQN7-F1
#
_entry.id   AF-A0A7X8FQN7-F1
#
_cell.length_a   1.000
_cell.length_b   1.000
_cell.length_c   1.000
_cell.angle_alpha   90.00
_cell.angle_beta   90.00
_cell.angle_gamma   90.00
#
_symmetry.space_group_name_H-M   'P 1'
#
loop_
_entity.id
_entity.type
_entity.pdbx_description
1 polymer ?
#
loop_
_entity_poly.entity_id
_entity_poly.type
_entity_poly.pdbx_seq_one_letter_code
_entity_poly.pdbx_strand_id
1 'polypeptide(L)'
;SVLAQNLFSLEMWGGATFDVAYRFLHESPWDRLTALRERIPNILFQMLIRGANAVGYKNYPDNIIRKFVKHAGENGIDVFRIFDSLNWMKGIEVALDAVLEENKIAEACICYTGDILDTRRDKYSLQYYVNMAKEIEKMGAHILGIKDMAALLKPYAASKLVTALKNEISIPIHLHTHDSTGNGVATILMATQAGVDIVDAAFSSMAGLTSQPSLNAVVAALENTSRDTGMDVVELEKISRYWEAVRPAYSSFESDLVSASAEIYRYEIPGGQYSNLKPQVESFGLGHRFNDVKEMFKEVNEMVGDIVKVTPSSKFVGDMAIFMVQNGLTKENILEKGKGMSFPDSAVSYFQGMMGQPEGGFPKELQSLVLKDIEPITVRPGELLEPEDFDAAREHLRGIMDTEPTEEDVISYAMYPKVFDEYVAYIKENGALTTMGSDVFFHGLYVGETAEIEVAEGVVMMVKLLHISELDEDGTRGVVFEVNGNRREVRIVDKAGTTSKTFVQKQMADPANLYDVGASIPGNVLKVCVAEGDPVQEGDTVLIVEAMKMEMNVTAAVPGVVDHIIAKEGQKVEAGELLMTLKER
;
A
#
# COMPACT_ATOMS: atom_id res chain seq x y z
N SER A 1 13.16 14.11 -23.16
CA SER A 1 11.94 14.91 -23.26
C SER A 1 12.18 16.15 -24.10
N VAL A 2 11.22 16.51 -24.98
CA VAL A 2 11.22 17.80 -25.70
C VAL A 2 10.59 18.91 -24.86
N LEU A 3 9.65 18.54 -23.98
CA LEU A 3 8.96 19.44 -23.05
C LEU A 3 9.57 19.34 -21.65
N ALA A 4 9.47 20.41 -20.84
CA ALA A 4 9.98 20.44 -19.46
C ALA A 4 11.46 19.98 -19.32
N GLN A 5 12.32 20.38 -20.26
CA GLN A 5 13.74 19.96 -20.28
C GLN A 5 14.57 20.46 -19.09
N ASN A 6 14.11 21.53 -18.44
CA ASN A 6 14.82 22.19 -17.33
C ASN A 6 14.52 21.56 -15.96
N LEU A 7 13.77 20.45 -15.91
CA LEU A 7 13.57 19.72 -14.66
C LEU A 7 14.90 19.20 -14.13
N PHE A 8 15.13 19.33 -12.83
CA PHE A 8 16.30 18.75 -12.16
C PHE A 8 16.32 17.22 -12.35
N SER A 9 15.21 16.58 -11.96
CA SER A 9 15.02 15.13 -12.06
C SER A 9 13.55 14.78 -12.31
N LEU A 10 13.30 13.52 -12.70
CA LEU A 10 11.98 12.89 -12.70
C LEU A 10 11.99 11.77 -11.65
N GLU A 11 11.23 11.95 -10.57
CA GLU A 11 10.96 10.86 -9.62
C GLU A 11 9.95 9.90 -10.26
N MET A 12 10.43 8.75 -10.72
CA MET A 12 9.63 7.81 -11.52
C MET A 12 9.78 6.35 -11.08
N TRP A 13 10.53 6.11 -10.00
CA TRP A 13 10.88 4.78 -9.53
C TRP A 13 11.01 4.71 -8.00
N GLY A 14 11.09 3.49 -7.48
CA GLY A 14 11.14 3.24 -6.05
C GLY A 14 9.79 3.49 -5.35
N GLY A 15 9.82 3.68 -4.03
CA GLY A 15 8.60 3.68 -3.24
C GLY A 15 7.77 2.41 -3.47
N ALA A 16 6.45 2.55 -3.66
CA ALA A 16 5.56 1.41 -3.90
C ALA A 16 5.56 0.91 -5.36
N THR A 17 6.17 1.64 -6.29
CA THR A 17 6.06 1.32 -7.73
C THR A 17 6.62 -0.06 -8.07
N PHE A 18 7.66 -0.51 -7.37
CA PHE A 18 8.32 -1.78 -7.61
C PHE A 18 7.42 -2.98 -7.28
N ASP A 19 6.81 -3.02 -6.08
CA ASP A 19 5.88 -4.09 -5.70
C ASP A 19 4.59 -4.02 -6.53
N VAL A 20 4.03 -2.82 -6.72
CA VAL A 20 2.76 -2.65 -7.44
C VAL A 20 2.87 -3.07 -8.91
N ALA A 21 4.00 -2.78 -9.56
CA ALA A 21 4.26 -3.20 -10.94
C ALA A 21 4.16 -4.72 -11.09
N TYR A 22 4.87 -5.48 -10.26
CA TYR A 22 4.81 -6.95 -10.31
C TYR A 22 3.47 -7.51 -9.83
N ARG A 23 2.99 -7.05 -8.66
CA ARG A 23 1.86 -7.65 -7.95
C ARG A 23 0.52 -7.40 -8.63
N PHE A 24 0.29 -6.18 -9.10
CA PHE A 24 -1.03 -5.74 -9.55
C PHE A 24 -1.08 -5.40 -11.04
N LEU A 25 0.01 -4.89 -11.60
CA LEU A 25 0.07 -4.51 -13.01
C LEU A 25 0.66 -5.62 -13.88
N HIS A 26 1.26 -6.64 -13.27
CA HIS A 26 1.91 -7.75 -13.93
C HIS A 26 2.92 -7.30 -14.98
N GLU A 27 3.70 -6.27 -14.66
CA GLU A 27 4.77 -5.74 -15.49
C GLU A 27 6.07 -5.61 -14.69
N SER A 28 7.21 -5.72 -15.38
CA SER A 28 8.51 -5.53 -14.75
C SER A 28 8.78 -4.04 -14.53
N PRO A 29 9.07 -3.59 -13.29
CA PRO A 29 9.52 -2.23 -13.06
C PRO A 29 10.84 -1.96 -13.78
N TRP A 30 11.71 -2.96 -13.99
CA TRP A 30 12.99 -2.81 -14.68
C TRP A 30 12.80 -2.47 -16.16
N ASP A 31 11.86 -3.16 -16.82
CA ASP A 31 11.50 -2.84 -18.20
C ASP A 31 10.95 -1.41 -18.30
N ARG A 32 10.13 -1.00 -17.32
CA ARG A 32 9.65 0.39 -17.22
C ARG A 32 10.80 1.39 -17.11
N LEU A 33 11.80 1.11 -16.27
CA LEU A 33 13.00 1.95 -16.11
C LEU A 33 13.75 2.09 -17.44
N THR A 34 14.10 0.98 -18.08
CA THR A 34 14.85 0.94 -19.33
C THR A 34 14.09 1.66 -20.45
N ALA A 35 12.79 1.36 -20.61
CA ALA A 35 11.95 1.97 -21.64
C ALA A 35 11.80 3.49 -21.47
N LEU A 36 11.70 3.98 -20.23
CA LEU A 36 11.68 5.42 -19.94
C LEU A 36 13.06 6.04 -20.16
N ARG A 37 14.14 5.34 -19.78
CA ARG A 37 15.51 5.86 -19.88
C ARG A 37 15.88 6.16 -21.32
N GLU A 38 15.56 5.23 -22.23
CA GLU A 38 15.77 5.38 -23.68
C GLU A 38 15.00 6.58 -24.26
N ARG A 39 13.75 6.77 -23.84
CA ARG A 39 12.87 7.84 -24.34
C ARG A 39 13.18 9.21 -23.74
N ILE A 40 13.81 9.26 -22.57
CA ILE A 40 14.08 10.50 -21.82
C ILE A 40 15.57 10.61 -21.49
N PRO A 41 16.52 10.61 -22.44
CA PRO A 41 17.95 10.48 -22.12
C PRO A 41 18.60 11.70 -21.46
N ASN A 42 17.87 12.81 -21.27
CA ASN A 42 18.43 14.13 -20.94
C ASN A 42 18.03 14.68 -19.57
N ILE A 43 17.22 13.97 -18.78
CA ILE A 43 16.78 14.40 -17.45
C ILE A 43 17.22 13.35 -16.44
N LEU A 44 17.69 13.78 -15.25
CA LEU A 44 18.09 12.84 -14.20
C LEU A 44 16.88 11.99 -13.77
N PHE A 45 17.11 10.70 -13.59
CA PHE A 45 16.10 9.79 -13.07
C PHE A 45 16.28 9.63 -11.56
N GLN A 46 15.23 9.95 -10.82
CA GLN A 46 15.22 9.88 -9.36
C GLN A 46 14.37 8.72 -8.88
N MET A 47 14.82 8.09 -7.80
CA MET A 47 14.03 7.10 -7.08
C MET A 47 13.98 7.37 -5.58
N LEU A 48 12.89 6.95 -4.95
CA LEU A 48 12.78 6.88 -3.49
C LEU A 48 13.23 5.50 -2.98
N ILE A 49 14.24 5.47 -2.11
CA ILE A 49 14.79 4.26 -1.52
C ILE A 49 14.80 4.34 0.01
N ARG A 50 14.29 3.31 0.69
CA ARG A 50 14.36 3.20 2.15
C ARG A 50 15.69 2.57 2.54
N GLY A 51 16.47 3.23 3.40
CA GLY A 51 17.86 2.83 3.69
C GLY A 51 18.04 1.35 4.04
N ALA A 52 17.29 0.85 5.02
CA ALA A 52 17.41 -0.53 5.50
C ALA A 52 16.68 -1.58 4.64
N ASN A 53 15.88 -1.17 3.66
CA ASN A 53 14.94 -2.07 2.98
C ASN A 53 14.89 -1.91 1.45
N ALA A 54 15.67 -0.99 0.90
CA ALA A 54 15.58 -0.53 -0.48
C ALA A 54 14.12 -0.20 -0.88
N VAL A 55 13.50 -1.03 -1.72
CA VAL A 55 12.10 -0.89 -2.15
C VAL A 55 11.13 -1.85 -1.45
N GLY A 56 11.64 -2.78 -0.63
CA GLY A 56 10.89 -3.87 -0.01
C GLY A 56 10.14 -3.55 1.29
N TYR A 57 9.49 -4.56 1.87
CA TYR A 57 8.71 -4.45 3.13
C TYR A 57 9.35 -5.17 4.33
N LYS A 58 10.44 -5.90 4.12
CA LYS A 58 11.21 -6.59 5.17
C LYS A 58 12.61 -6.00 5.26
N ASN A 59 13.31 -6.27 6.36
CA ASN A 59 14.74 -5.99 6.45
C ASN A 59 15.51 -6.95 5.56
N TYR A 60 16.54 -6.45 4.90
CA TYR A 60 17.40 -7.22 4.03
C TYR A 60 18.84 -7.16 4.53
N PRO A 61 19.63 -8.23 4.31
CA PRO A 61 21.07 -8.17 4.49
C PRO A 61 21.69 -7.16 3.52
N ASP A 62 22.87 -6.65 3.89
CA ASP A 62 23.52 -5.52 3.20
C ASP A 62 23.84 -5.81 1.74
N ASN A 63 24.13 -7.07 1.42
CA ASN A 63 24.45 -7.49 0.07
C ASN A 63 23.27 -7.31 -0.90
N ILE A 64 22.01 -7.45 -0.44
CA ILE A 64 20.83 -7.12 -1.27
C ILE A 64 20.78 -5.61 -1.54
N ILE A 65 20.92 -4.78 -0.51
CA ILE A 65 20.83 -3.32 -0.66
C ILE A 65 21.90 -2.80 -1.62
N ARG A 66 23.16 -3.25 -1.44
CA ARG A 66 24.28 -2.87 -2.32
C ARG A 66 24.05 -3.35 -3.76
N LYS A 67 23.64 -4.61 -3.94
CA LYS A 67 23.40 -5.18 -5.27
C LYS A 67 22.25 -4.48 -6.00
N PHE A 68 21.18 -4.14 -5.28
CA PHE A 68 20.04 -3.38 -5.79
C PHE A 68 20.46 -1.97 -6.24
N VAL A 69 21.16 -1.21 -5.39
CA VAL A 69 21.63 0.15 -5.72
C VAL A 69 22.52 0.14 -6.96
N LYS A 70 23.46 -0.82 -7.02
CA LYS A 70 24.31 -1.01 -8.18
C LYS A 70 23.53 -1.21 -9.48
N HIS A 71 22.64 -2.21 -9.53
CA HIS A 71 21.89 -2.50 -10.74
C HIS A 71 20.88 -1.39 -11.10
N ALA A 72 20.28 -0.72 -10.10
CA ALA A 72 19.45 0.46 -10.34
C ALA A 72 20.27 1.60 -10.98
N GLY A 73 21.49 1.83 -10.51
CA GLY A 73 22.41 2.82 -11.07
C GLY A 73 22.86 2.47 -12.50
N GLU A 74 23.19 1.21 -12.76
CA GLU A 74 23.58 0.70 -14.08
C GLU A 74 22.41 0.81 -15.09
N ASN A 75 21.17 0.55 -14.66
CA ASN A 75 19.97 0.65 -15.49
C ASN A 75 19.40 2.08 -15.62
N GLY A 76 20.09 3.08 -15.06
CA GLY A 76 19.83 4.48 -15.38
C GLY A 76 19.14 5.32 -14.31
N ILE A 77 19.06 4.86 -13.06
CA ILE A 77 18.82 5.75 -11.92
C ILE A 77 20.05 6.63 -11.68
N ASP A 78 19.80 7.93 -11.49
CA ASP A 78 20.83 8.95 -11.31
C ASP A 78 20.83 9.54 -9.90
N VAL A 79 19.64 9.75 -9.32
CA VAL A 79 19.44 10.33 -7.98
C VAL A 79 18.74 9.32 -7.08
N PHE A 80 19.39 8.97 -5.98
CA PHE A 80 18.82 8.09 -4.95
C PHE A 80 18.43 8.94 -3.75
N ARG A 81 17.12 9.09 -3.54
CA ARG A 81 16.55 9.73 -2.37
C ARG A 81 16.42 8.71 -1.24
N ILE A 82 17.37 8.72 -0.32
CA ILE A 82 17.52 7.76 0.76
C ILE A 82 16.88 8.31 2.04
N PHE A 83 15.94 7.57 2.61
CA PHE A 83 15.31 7.95 3.88
C PHE A 83 15.23 6.77 4.85
N ASP A 84 15.12 7.08 6.14
CA ASP A 84 14.77 6.14 7.19
C ASP A 84 13.42 6.53 7.82
N SER A 85 12.61 5.53 8.18
CA SER A 85 11.24 5.78 8.65
C SER A 85 11.14 6.41 10.03
N LEU A 86 12.23 6.41 10.79
CA LEU A 86 12.36 6.98 12.12
C LEU A 86 13.41 8.09 12.18
N ASN A 87 13.93 8.54 11.03
CA ASN A 87 15.09 9.43 10.90
C ASN A 87 16.34 8.89 11.62
N TRP A 88 16.53 7.58 11.62
CA TRP A 88 17.70 6.94 12.23
C TRP A 88 18.86 6.86 11.24
N MET A 89 19.91 7.67 11.44
CA MET A 89 21.02 7.79 10.47
C MET A 89 21.76 6.47 10.21
N LYS A 90 21.90 5.60 11.22
CA LYS A 90 22.43 4.24 11.01
C LYS A 90 21.60 3.42 10.01
N GLY A 91 20.30 3.68 9.94
CA GLY A 91 19.38 3.01 9.02
C GLY A 91 19.64 3.34 7.54
N ILE A 92 20.35 4.44 7.23
CA ILE A 92 20.64 4.85 5.86
C ILE A 92 22.07 4.57 5.40
N GLU A 93 23.01 4.28 6.30
CA GLU A 93 24.45 4.15 6.03
C GLU A 93 24.75 3.22 4.85
N VAL A 94 24.22 1.99 4.84
CA VAL A 94 24.49 1.00 3.79
C VAL A 94 24.03 1.47 2.41
N ALA A 95 22.85 2.08 2.33
CA ALA A 95 22.32 2.58 1.06
C ALA A 95 23.09 3.82 0.60
N LEU A 96 23.44 4.72 1.52
CA LEU A 96 24.25 5.90 1.22
C LEU A 96 25.61 5.51 0.68
N ASP A 97 26.33 4.65 1.40
CA ASP A 97 27.64 4.14 0.99
C ASP A 97 27.58 3.50 -0.40
N ALA A 98 26.58 2.65 -0.66
CA ALA A 98 26.41 2.01 -1.96
C ALA A 98 26.19 3.03 -3.08
N VAL A 99 25.39 4.08 -2.87
CA VAL A 99 25.13 5.11 -3.89
C VAL A 99 26.40 5.92 -4.17
N LEU A 100 27.17 6.24 -3.14
CA LEU A 100 28.45 6.94 -3.28
C LEU A 100 29.48 6.09 -4.04
N GLU A 101 29.58 4.79 -3.75
CA GLU A 101 30.45 3.84 -4.44
C GLU A 101 30.13 3.74 -5.95
N GLU A 102 28.84 3.77 -6.30
CA GLU A 102 28.36 3.71 -7.68
C GLU A 102 28.43 5.07 -8.41
N ASN A 103 29.01 6.11 -7.78
CA ASN A 103 29.15 7.47 -8.30
C ASN A 103 27.83 8.09 -8.78
N LYS A 104 26.75 7.83 -8.03
CA LYS A 104 25.42 8.41 -8.26
C LYS A 104 25.13 9.54 -7.27
N ILE A 105 24.09 10.31 -7.51
CA ILE A 105 23.71 11.43 -6.64
C ILE A 105 22.97 10.87 -5.44
N ALA A 106 23.63 10.91 -4.29
CA ALA A 106 23.04 10.60 -2.99
C ALA A 106 22.30 11.82 -2.41
N GLU A 107 20.97 11.73 -2.33
CA GLU A 107 20.13 12.64 -1.56
C GLU A 107 19.71 11.94 -0.26
N ALA A 108 20.21 12.38 0.88
CA ALA A 108 19.81 11.83 2.18
C ALA A 108 18.74 12.72 2.82
N CYS A 109 17.65 12.09 3.27
CA CYS A 109 16.45 12.79 3.71
C CYS A 109 16.27 12.85 5.22
N ILE A 110 15.74 13.98 5.67
CA ILE A 110 15.08 14.12 6.97
C ILE A 110 13.56 14.10 6.74
N CYS A 111 12.85 13.16 7.34
CA CYS A 111 11.39 13.18 7.35
C CYS A 111 10.89 14.21 8.35
N TYR A 112 10.02 15.12 7.91
CA TYR A 112 9.48 16.19 8.73
C TYR A 112 8.24 15.73 9.51
N THR A 113 8.21 16.02 10.82
CA THR A 113 7.08 15.76 11.71
C THR A 113 6.94 16.88 12.74
N GLY A 114 5.75 17.02 13.34
CA GLY A 114 5.48 18.09 14.29
C GLY A 114 5.41 19.48 13.66
N ASP A 115 5.71 20.50 14.47
CA ASP A 115 5.68 21.90 14.07
C ASP A 115 6.81 22.66 14.77
N ILE A 116 7.87 23.03 14.02
CA ILE A 116 9.02 23.77 14.57
C ILE A 116 8.66 25.18 15.10
N LEU A 117 7.42 25.64 14.87
CA LEU A 117 6.89 26.87 15.42
C LEU A 117 6.16 26.66 16.76
N ASP A 118 5.79 25.42 17.12
CA ASP A 118 5.17 25.11 18.42
C ASP A 118 6.24 24.78 19.46
N THR A 119 6.58 25.78 20.28
CA THR A 119 7.59 25.62 21.34
C THR A 119 7.14 24.74 22.51
N ARG A 120 5.89 24.24 22.52
CA ARG A 120 5.39 23.34 23.56
C ARG A 120 5.66 21.86 23.24
N ARG A 121 6.02 21.55 21.98
CA ARG A 121 6.37 20.21 21.50
C ARG A 121 7.76 20.28 20.87
N ASP A 122 8.79 20.24 21.71
CA ASP A 122 10.17 20.59 21.36
C ASP A 122 11.07 19.38 21.02
N LYS A 123 10.54 18.15 21.07
CA LYS A 123 11.27 16.94 20.64
C LYS A 123 11.81 17.08 19.21
N TYR A 124 10.94 17.48 18.27
CA TYR A 124 11.27 17.75 16.87
C TYR A 124 11.44 19.26 16.63
N SER A 125 12.33 19.88 17.40
CA SER A 125 12.62 21.31 17.31
C SER A 125 13.42 21.70 16.05
N LEU A 126 13.55 22.99 15.78
CA LEU A 126 14.44 23.48 14.71
C LEU A 126 15.89 22.98 14.90
N GLN A 127 16.38 22.88 16.14
CA GLN A 127 17.73 22.41 16.41
C GLN A 127 17.91 20.92 16.08
N TYR A 128 16.87 20.10 16.27
CA TYR A 128 16.87 18.70 15.86
C TYR A 128 17.15 18.58 14.34
N TYR A 129 16.40 19.33 13.52
CA TYR A 129 16.59 19.32 12.06
C TYR A 129 17.96 19.86 11.63
N VAL A 130 18.46 20.93 12.26
CA VAL A 130 19.80 21.48 11.97
C VAL A 130 20.91 20.49 12.32
N ASN A 131 20.83 19.82 13.47
CA ASN A 131 21.84 18.85 13.89
C ASN A 131 21.89 17.67 12.93
N MET A 132 20.72 17.14 12.54
CA MET A 132 20.62 16.03 11.61
C MET A 132 21.12 16.40 10.21
N ALA A 133 20.84 17.62 9.74
CA ALA A 133 21.36 18.10 8.46
C ALA A 133 22.89 18.14 8.43
N LYS A 134 23.53 18.58 9.52
CA LYS A 134 25.00 18.56 9.65
C LYS A 134 25.57 17.14 9.69
N GLU A 135 24.86 16.21 10.33
CA GLU A 135 25.24 14.80 10.33
C GLU A 135 25.18 14.21 8.92
N ILE A 136 24.08 14.45 8.19
CA ILE A 136 23.91 14.03 6.79
C ILE A 136 25.02 14.60 5.88
N GLU A 137 25.34 15.88 6.00
CA GLU A 137 26.44 16.49 5.23
C GLU A 137 27.78 15.83 5.56
N LYS A 138 28.05 15.55 6.84
CA LYS A 138 29.28 14.86 7.27
C LYS A 138 29.36 13.42 6.75
N MET A 139 28.22 12.74 6.56
CA MET A 139 28.16 11.41 5.95
C MET A 139 28.48 11.42 4.44
N GLY A 140 28.59 12.60 3.82
CA GLY A 140 28.97 12.74 2.42
C GLY A 140 27.80 12.77 1.44
N ALA A 141 26.57 12.99 1.92
CA ALA A 141 25.43 13.18 1.03
C ALA A 141 25.66 14.41 0.11
N HIS A 142 25.23 14.30 -1.14
CA HIS A 142 25.38 15.38 -2.12
C HIS A 142 24.28 16.43 -1.99
N ILE A 143 23.09 16.01 -1.55
CA ILE A 143 21.89 16.85 -1.40
C ILE A 143 21.21 16.48 -0.07
N LEU A 144 20.75 17.48 0.67
CA LEU A 144 19.84 17.28 1.80
C LEU A 144 18.40 17.26 1.29
N GLY A 145 17.70 16.15 1.49
CA GLY A 145 16.25 16.10 1.27
C GLY A 145 15.46 16.44 2.53
N ILE A 146 14.39 17.22 2.40
CA ILE A 146 13.38 17.42 3.46
C ILE A 146 12.10 16.74 2.98
N LYS A 147 11.73 15.63 3.62
CA LYS A 147 10.55 14.85 3.24
C LYS A 147 9.38 15.12 4.18
N ASP A 148 8.52 16.06 3.81
CA ASP A 148 7.24 16.31 4.48
C ASP A 148 6.12 15.42 3.91
N MET A 149 6.15 14.15 4.29
CA MET A 149 5.24 13.09 3.80
C MET A 149 3.76 13.28 4.15
N ALA A 150 3.45 14.20 5.06
CA ALA A 150 2.11 14.42 5.59
C ALA A 150 1.60 15.86 5.39
N ALA A 151 2.32 16.72 4.65
CA ALA A 151 1.94 18.13 4.44
C ALA A 151 1.86 18.94 5.76
N LEU A 152 2.75 18.66 6.72
CA LEU A 152 2.82 19.30 8.04
C LEU A 152 3.65 20.58 8.03
N LEU A 153 4.57 20.74 7.08
CA LEU A 153 5.44 21.89 7.01
C LEU A 153 4.65 23.12 6.56
N LYS A 154 4.14 23.89 7.52
CA LYS A 154 3.39 25.13 7.24
C LYS A 154 4.29 26.15 6.51
N PRO A 155 3.73 27.08 5.72
CA PRO A 155 4.53 28.02 4.93
C PRO A 155 5.56 28.83 5.73
N TYR A 156 5.19 29.35 6.91
CA TYR A 156 6.12 30.08 7.77
C TYR A 156 7.15 29.17 8.45
N ALA A 157 6.80 27.90 8.71
CA ALA A 157 7.76 26.90 9.20
C ALA A 157 8.77 26.56 8.11
N ALA A 158 8.34 26.41 6.85
CA ALA A 158 9.23 26.19 5.71
C ALA A 158 10.27 27.30 5.56
N SER A 159 9.83 28.56 5.60
CA SER A 159 10.75 29.70 5.52
C SER A 159 11.77 29.69 6.66
N LYS A 160 11.34 29.46 7.90
CA LYS A 160 12.22 29.40 9.07
C LYS A 160 13.21 28.22 9.00
N LEU A 161 12.73 27.04 8.62
CA LEU A 161 13.53 25.82 8.50
C LEU A 161 14.60 25.98 7.42
N VAL A 162 14.19 26.33 6.20
CA VAL A 162 15.11 26.48 5.06
C VAL A 162 16.15 27.56 5.33
N THR A 163 15.76 28.71 5.88
CA THR A 163 16.71 29.78 6.24
C THR A 163 17.76 29.28 7.23
N ALA A 164 17.34 28.56 8.26
CA ALA A 164 18.28 28.01 9.24
C ALA A 164 19.23 26.98 8.60
N LEU A 165 18.71 26.08 7.77
CA LEU A 165 19.52 25.07 7.10
C LEU A 165 20.52 25.68 6.12
N LYS A 166 20.12 26.65 5.29
CA LYS A 166 21.03 27.35 4.35
C LYS A 166 22.16 28.12 5.05
N ASN A 167 21.99 28.48 6.32
CA ASN A 167 23.04 29.12 7.12
C ASN A 167 24.02 28.11 7.76
N GLU A 168 23.65 26.83 7.84
CA GLU A 168 24.32 25.85 8.69
C GLU A 168 24.98 24.70 7.92
N ILE A 169 24.55 24.46 6.67
CA ILE A 169 25.12 23.45 5.75
C ILE A 169 25.40 24.07 4.38
N SER A 170 26.27 23.41 3.61
CA SER A 170 26.72 23.86 2.29
C SER A 170 26.08 23.13 1.11
N ILE A 171 25.60 21.90 1.33
CA ILE A 171 24.95 21.09 0.29
C ILE A 171 23.56 21.65 -0.09
N PRO A 172 23.09 21.45 -1.34
CA PRO A 172 21.76 21.88 -1.76
C PRO A 172 20.63 21.25 -0.94
N ILE A 173 19.53 21.97 -0.81
CA ILE A 173 18.31 21.53 -0.12
C ILE A 173 17.22 21.22 -1.14
N HIS A 174 16.70 20.00 -1.08
CA HIS A 174 15.59 19.51 -1.88
C HIS A 174 14.35 19.32 -1.00
N LEU A 175 13.31 20.14 -1.21
CA LEU A 175 12.07 20.08 -0.44
C LEU A 175 11.00 19.23 -1.14
N HIS A 176 10.53 18.20 -0.45
CA HIS A 176 9.37 17.41 -0.79
C HIS A 176 8.24 17.70 0.19
N THR A 177 7.05 18.03 -0.33
CA THR A 177 5.82 18.12 0.48
C THR A 177 4.61 17.63 -0.34
N HIS A 178 3.52 17.36 0.36
CA HIS A 178 2.22 17.06 -0.24
C HIS A 178 1.30 18.28 -0.12
N ASP A 179 0.20 18.32 -0.86
CA ASP A 179 -0.77 19.42 -0.83
C ASP A 179 -2.06 19.07 -0.07
N SER A 180 -1.98 18.08 0.84
CA SER A 180 -3.16 17.50 1.50
C SER A 180 -3.91 18.52 2.36
N THR A 181 -3.20 19.56 2.81
CA THR A 181 -3.73 20.67 3.62
C THR A 181 -4.15 21.87 2.77
N GLY A 182 -3.87 21.86 1.46
CA GLY A 182 -4.09 22.98 0.55
C GLY A 182 -3.06 24.12 0.69
N ASN A 183 -2.03 23.92 1.53
CA ASN A 183 -0.97 24.90 1.77
C ASN A 183 0.34 24.57 1.04
N GLY A 184 0.39 23.53 0.21
CA GLY A 184 1.62 23.01 -0.38
C GLY A 184 2.28 24.02 -1.33
N VAL A 185 1.51 24.67 -2.22
CA VAL A 185 2.04 25.73 -3.10
C VAL A 185 2.61 26.89 -2.27
N ALA A 186 1.87 27.37 -1.26
CA ALA A 186 2.33 28.45 -0.38
C ALA A 186 3.61 28.05 0.38
N THR A 187 3.72 26.78 0.78
CA THR A 187 4.90 26.22 1.44
C THR A 187 6.13 26.25 0.53
N ILE A 188 5.98 25.81 -0.72
CA ILE A 188 7.03 25.89 -1.74
C ILE A 188 7.45 27.34 -2.00
N LEU A 189 6.49 28.26 -2.13
CA LEU A 189 6.82 29.68 -2.38
C LEU A 189 7.61 30.29 -1.21
N MET A 190 7.23 30.00 0.03
CA MET A 190 7.95 30.49 1.21
C MET A 190 9.34 29.84 1.36
N ALA A 191 9.49 28.56 1.03
CA ALA A 191 10.79 27.89 0.94
C ALA A 191 11.66 28.48 -0.17
N THR A 192 11.06 28.84 -1.31
CA THR A 192 11.72 29.50 -2.45
C THR A 192 12.28 30.86 -2.06
N GLN A 193 11.51 31.66 -1.33
CA GLN A 193 11.99 32.94 -0.80
C GLN A 193 13.11 32.78 0.24
N ALA A 194 13.12 31.67 0.99
CA ALA A 194 14.18 31.33 1.93
C ALA A 194 15.43 30.70 1.25
N GLY A 195 15.40 30.49 -0.06
CA GLY A 195 16.56 30.02 -0.82
C GLY A 195 16.68 28.49 -0.93
N VAL A 196 15.58 27.74 -0.85
CA VAL A 196 15.58 26.29 -1.21
C VAL A 196 16.08 26.10 -2.64
N ASP A 197 16.80 25.01 -2.91
CA ASP A 197 17.47 24.81 -4.20
C ASP A 197 16.59 24.03 -5.18
N ILE A 198 15.89 23.00 -4.70
CA ILE A 198 15.04 22.11 -5.52
C ILE A 198 13.73 21.85 -4.76
N VAL A 199 12.61 21.73 -5.48
CA VAL A 199 11.31 21.35 -4.91
C VAL A 199 10.63 20.29 -5.76
N ASP A 200 9.95 19.35 -5.11
CA ASP A 200 9.07 18.41 -5.80
C ASP A 200 7.71 19.02 -6.09
N ALA A 201 7.21 18.82 -7.31
CA ALA A 201 5.89 19.24 -7.75
C ALA A 201 5.34 18.27 -8.81
N ALA A 202 4.03 18.25 -8.98
CA ALA A 202 3.36 17.41 -9.99
C ALA A 202 2.67 18.27 -11.06
N PHE A 203 2.51 17.75 -12.29
CA PHE A 203 1.68 18.43 -13.29
C PHE A 203 0.24 18.59 -12.78
N SER A 204 -0.41 19.71 -13.10
CA SER A 204 -1.71 20.08 -12.50
C SER A 204 -2.76 18.96 -12.46
N SER A 205 -2.93 18.20 -13.54
CA SER A 205 -3.90 17.10 -13.63
C SER A 205 -3.59 15.89 -12.73
N MET A 206 -2.39 15.82 -12.17
CA MET A 206 -1.92 14.80 -11.21
C MET A 206 -1.51 15.40 -9.86
N ALA A 207 -1.76 16.70 -9.64
CA ALA A 207 -1.35 17.44 -8.43
C ALA A 207 -2.50 17.67 -7.45
N GLY A 208 -2.18 18.21 -6.29
CA GLY A 208 -3.14 18.61 -5.26
C GLY A 208 -3.56 17.46 -4.35
N LEU A 209 -4.28 17.79 -3.27
CA LEU A 209 -4.73 16.82 -2.27
C LEU A 209 -3.55 15.99 -1.77
N THR A 210 -3.65 14.67 -1.71
CA THR A 210 -2.57 13.80 -1.25
C THR A 210 -1.40 13.68 -2.23
N SER A 211 -1.43 14.34 -3.39
CA SER A 211 -0.29 14.47 -4.31
C SER A 211 0.59 15.67 -3.94
N GLN A 212 1.62 15.92 -4.73
CA GLN A 212 2.47 17.11 -4.63
C GLN A 212 1.71 18.38 -5.06
N PRO A 213 2.22 19.57 -4.69
CA PRO A 213 1.72 20.85 -5.21
C PRO A 213 1.83 20.93 -6.74
N SER A 214 0.96 21.73 -7.38
CA SER A 214 0.97 21.90 -8.84
C SER A 214 2.24 22.63 -9.31
N LEU A 215 3.03 21.97 -10.15
CA LEU A 215 4.19 22.51 -10.84
C LEU A 215 3.80 23.70 -11.69
N ASN A 216 2.72 23.59 -12.47
CA ASN A 216 2.23 24.67 -13.32
C ASN A 216 1.90 25.91 -12.48
N ALA A 217 1.24 25.73 -11.32
CA ALA A 217 0.89 26.83 -10.43
C ALA A 217 2.12 27.47 -9.78
N VAL A 218 3.10 26.67 -9.34
CA VAL A 218 4.36 27.17 -8.78
C VAL A 218 5.14 27.98 -9.81
N VAL A 219 5.30 27.45 -11.03
CA VAL A 219 6.01 28.14 -12.12
C VAL A 219 5.32 29.46 -12.46
N ALA A 220 3.99 29.46 -12.64
CA ALA A 220 3.24 30.67 -12.92
C ALA A 220 3.31 31.71 -11.78
N ALA A 221 3.34 31.26 -10.52
CA ALA A 221 3.44 32.15 -9.37
C ALA A 221 4.83 32.79 -9.21
N LEU A 222 5.89 32.16 -9.74
CA LEU A 222 7.26 32.65 -9.70
C LEU A 222 7.65 33.49 -10.93
N GLU A 223 6.83 33.50 -11.97
CA GLU A 223 7.04 34.29 -13.18
C GLU A 223 7.22 35.78 -12.83
N ASN A 224 8.21 36.44 -13.43
CA ASN A 224 8.54 37.85 -13.19
C ASN A 224 9.03 38.18 -11.77
N THR A 225 9.45 37.17 -11.00
CA THR A 225 10.12 37.36 -9.70
C THR A 225 11.64 37.17 -9.82
N SER A 226 12.38 37.44 -8.74
CA SER A 226 13.82 37.13 -8.67
C SER A 226 14.13 35.63 -8.65
N ARG A 227 13.11 34.78 -8.54
CA ARG A 227 13.19 33.32 -8.44
C ARG A 227 12.41 32.65 -9.58
N ASP A 228 12.23 33.36 -10.70
CA ASP A 228 11.63 32.81 -11.92
C ASP A 228 12.39 31.55 -12.37
N THR A 229 11.65 30.50 -12.70
CA THR A 229 12.23 29.21 -13.11
C THR A 229 12.66 29.20 -14.58
N GLY A 230 12.19 30.17 -15.38
CA GLY A 230 12.38 30.20 -16.83
C GLY A 230 11.69 29.07 -17.59
N MET A 231 10.79 28.33 -16.93
CA MET A 231 10.02 27.25 -17.55
C MET A 231 8.76 27.81 -18.25
N ASP A 232 8.44 27.27 -19.41
CA ASP A 232 7.24 27.68 -20.17
C ASP A 232 5.98 26.98 -19.63
N VAL A 233 5.09 27.75 -19.01
CA VAL A 233 3.81 27.28 -18.46
C VAL A 233 2.91 26.66 -19.54
N VAL A 234 2.95 27.17 -20.77
CA VAL A 234 2.14 26.65 -21.90
C VAL A 234 2.63 25.27 -22.31
N GLU A 235 3.94 25.02 -22.29
CA GLU A 235 4.50 23.69 -22.56
C GLU A 235 4.16 22.70 -21.43
N LEU A 236 4.18 23.14 -20.16
CA LEU A 236 3.75 22.30 -19.03
C LEU A 236 2.25 21.97 -19.10
N GLU A 237 1.43 22.89 -19.59
CA GLU A 237 0.00 22.69 -19.78
C GLU A 237 -0.31 21.58 -20.80
N LYS A 238 0.51 21.43 -21.86
CA LYS A 238 0.37 20.32 -22.81
C LYS A 238 0.54 18.96 -22.14
N ILE A 239 1.51 18.84 -21.22
CA ILE A 239 1.72 17.61 -20.44
C ILE A 239 0.54 17.37 -19.49
N SER A 240 0.06 18.43 -18.83
CA SER A 240 -1.10 18.32 -17.93
C SER A 240 -2.34 17.79 -18.67
N ARG A 241 -2.62 18.28 -19.88
CA ARG A 241 -3.76 17.82 -20.70
C ARG A 241 -3.66 16.35 -21.12
N TYR A 242 -2.45 15.85 -21.39
CA TYR A 242 -2.26 14.43 -21.67
C TYR A 242 -2.70 13.59 -20.45
N TRP A 243 -2.22 13.94 -19.26
CA TRP A 243 -2.58 13.22 -18.04
C TRP A 243 -4.04 13.39 -17.64
N GLU A 244 -4.66 14.54 -17.94
CA GLU A 244 -6.11 14.75 -17.77
C GLU A 244 -6.92 13.78 -18.63
N ALA A 245 -6.46 13.47 -19.85
CA ALA A 245 -7.10 12.50 -20.73
C ALA A 245 -6.85 11.05 -20.32
N VAL A 246 -5.69 10.74 -19.73
CA VAL A 246 -5.32 9.38 -19.30
C VAL A 246 -5.95 8.99 -17.96
N ARG A 247 -5.97 9.91 -16.99
CA ARG A 247 -6.42 9.67 -15.60
C ARG A 247 -7.80 8.99 -15.49
N PRO A 248 -8.83 9.30 -16.30
CA PRO A 248 -10.13 8.62 -16.25
C PRO A 248 -10.09 7.10 -16.41
N ALA A 249 -9.11 6.54 -17.13
CA ALA A 249 -8.93 5.09 -17.24
C ALA A 249 -8.68 4.42 -15.88
N TYR A 250 -8.18 5.18 -14.90
CA TYR A 250 -7.88 4.74 -13.54
C TYR A 250 -8.95 5.13 -12.52
N SER A 251 -10.15 5.54 -12.96
CA SER A 251 -11.22 6.04 -12.08
C SER A 251 -11.61 5.10 -10.92
N SER A 252 -11.48 3.79 -11.09
CA SER A 252 -11.72 2.79 -10.04
C SER A 252 -10.71 2.84 -8.88
N PHE A 253 -9.60 3.53 -9.06
CA PHE A 253 -8.51 3.67 -8.08
C PHE A 253 -8.40 5.09 -7.50
N GLU A 254 -9.32 5.99 -7.86
CA GLU A 254 -9.34 7.35 -7.31
C GLU A 254 -9.59 7.34 -5.80
N SER A 255 -8.96 8.29 -5.11
CA SER A 255 -9.20 8.49 -3.69
C SER A 255 -10.57 9.13 -3.47
N ASP A 256 -11.28 8.71 -2.41
CA ASP A 256 -12.49 9.40 -1.92
C ASP A 256 -12.23 10.85 -1.46
N LEU A 257 -10.96 11.25 -1.32
CA LEU A 257 -10.59 12.60 -0.97
C LEU A 257 -10.84 13.54 -2.17
N VAL A 258 -11.81 14.43 -2.01
CA VAL A 258 -12.16 15.44 -3.03
C VAL A 258 -11.77 16.86 -2.63
N SER A 259 -11.27 17.06 -1.41
CA SER A 259 -10.88 18.37 -0.89
C SER A 259 -9.72 18.27 0.10
N ALA A 260 -8.97 19.36 0.21
CA ALA A 260 -7.90 19.50 1.19
C ALA A 260 -8.46 19.55 2.62
N SER A 261 -7.66 19.10 3.60
CA SER A 261 -8.07 19.06 5.00
C SER A 261 -6.96 19.49 5.96
N ALA A 262 -7.26 20.50 6.77
CA ALA A 262 -6.35 20.98 7.82
C ALA A 262 -6.28 20.05 9.05
N GLU A 263 -7.15 19.03 9.13
CA GLU A 263 -7.11 18.06 10.24
C GLU A 263 -5.80 17.26 10.29
N ILE A 264 -5.09 17.23 9.17
CA ILE A 264 -3.81 16.53 9.06
C ILE A 264 -2.76 17.14 10.01
N TYR A 265 -2.82 18.46 10.28
CA TYR A 265 -1.96 19.08 11.30
C TYR A 265 -2.21 18.55 12.72
N ARG A 266 -3.36 17.92 12.96
CA ARG A 266 -3.70 17.32 14.25
C ARG A 266 -3.31 15.84 14.30
N TYR A 267 -3.62 15.07 13.26
CA TYR A 267 -3.47 13.61 13.28
C TYR A 267 -2.14 13.12 12.70
N GLU A 268 -1.49 13.94 11.85
CA GLU A 268 -0.22 13.63 11.22
C GLU A 268 -0.22 12.30 10.46
N ILE A 269 -1.36 11.94 9.87
CA ILE A 269 -1.52 10.75 9.03
C ILE A 269 -0.98 11.10 7.62
N PRO A 270 0.08 10.43 7.13
CA PRO A 270 0.62 10.67 5.78
C PRO A 270 -0.39 10.39 4.68
N GLY A 271 -0.24 11.01 3.51
CA GLY A 271 -1.21 10.88 2.41
C GLY A 271 -1.48 9.44 1.98
N GLY A 272 -0.44 8.63 1.79
CA GLY A 272 -0.56 7.21 1.46
C GLY A 272 -1.17 6.36 2.59
N GLN A 273 -0.99 6.76 3.86
CA GLN A 273 -1.66 6.09 4.97
C GLN A 273 -3.14 6.50 5.04
N TYR A 274 -3.47 7.77 4.77
CA TYR A 274 -4.85 8.26 4.86
C TYR A 274 -5.76 7.57 3.85
N SER A 275 -5.28 7.43 2.61
CA SER A 275 -5.98 6.71 1.54
C SER A 275 -6.18 5.22 1.86
N ASN A 276 -5.22 4.58 2.52
CA ASN A 276 -5.31 3.16 2.91
C ASN A 276 -6.06 2.90 4.22
N LEU A 277 -6.04 3.84 5.17
CA LEU A 277 -6.55 3.63 6.52
C LEU A 277 -8.08 3.48 6.53
N LYS A 278 -8.80 4.25 5.71
CA LYS A 278 -10.28 4.16 5.66
C LYS A 278 -10.76 2.79 5.16
N PRO A 279 -10.33 2.28 3.97
CA PRO A 279 -10.66 0.92 3.55
C PRO A 279 -10.25 -0.15 4.56
N GLN A 280 -9.10 0.01 5.22
CA GLN A 280 -8.65 -0.90 6.26
C GLN A 280 -9.61 -0.91 7.46
N VAL A 281 -10.01 0.25 7.98
CA VAL A 281 -10.98 0.40 9.08
C VAL A 281 -12.33 -0.20 8.70
N GLU A 282 -12.78 0.01 7.46
CA GLU A 282 -14.02 -0.57 6.93
C GLU A 282 -13.96 -2.11 6.86
N SER A 283 -12.81 -2.69 6.46
CA SER A 283 -12.63 -4.15 6.44
C SER A 283 -12.72 -4.80 7.82
N PHE A 284 -12.45 -4.05 8.89
CA PHE A 284 -12.65 -4.49 10.28
C PHE A 284 -14.08 -4.24 10.81
N GLY A 285 -14.99 -3.75 9.96
CA GLY A 285 -16.37 -3.41 10.36
C GLY A 285 -16.47 -2.12 11.19
N LEU A 286 -15.41 -1.32 11.24
CA LEU A 286 -15.31 -0.13 12.08
C LEU A 286 -15.49 1.17 11.29
N GLY A 287 -15.99 1.13 10.06
CA GLY A 287 -16.15 2.32 9.20
C GLY A 287 -16.92 3.46 9.87
N HIS A 288 -17.98 3.14 10.60
CA HIS A 288 -18.77 4.11 11.38
C HIS A 288 -18.00 4.77 12.54
N ARG A 289 -16.85 4.21 12.93
CA ARG A 289 -15.95 4.71 13.99
C ARG A 289 -14.63 5.26 13.43
N PHE A 290 -14.58 5.62 12.15
CA PHE A 290 -13.35 6.12 11.53
C PHE A 290 -12.77 7.35 12.25
N ASN A 291 -13.61 8.24 12.77
CA ASN A 291 -13.15 9.38 13.57
C ASN A 291 -12.51 8.95 14.89
N ASP A 292 -13.04 7.92 15.57
CA ASP A 292 -12.41 7.36 16.76
C ASP A 292 -11.02 6.80 16.44
N VAL A 293 -10.86 6.16 15.27
CA VAL A 293 -9.56 5.65 14.81
C VAL A 293 -8.57 6.78 14.52
N LYS A 294 -9.02 7.91 13.94
CA LYS A 294 -8.14 9.08 13.74
C LYS A 294 -7.65 9.66 15.05
N GLU A 295 -8.53 9.80 16.05
CA GLU A 295 -8.13 10.27 17.38
C GLU A 295 -7.18 9.28 18.05
N MET A 296 -7.49 7.98 17.99
CA MET A 296 -6.61 6.94 18.51
C MET A 296 -5.25 6.93 17.80
N PHE A 297 -5.18 7.24 16.51
CA PHE A 297 -3.90 7.36 15.79
C PHE A 297 -2.99 8.43 16.42
N LYS A 298 -3.56 9.58 16.79
CA LYS A 298 -2.83 10.63 17.53
C LYS A 298 -2.44 10.16 18.93
N GLU A 299 -3.35 9.53 19.67
CA GLU A 299 -3.07 9.01 21.01
C GLU A 299 -1.97 7.96 21.00
N VAL A 300 -1.99 7.03 20.04
CA VAL A 300 -0.94 6.03 19.85
C VAL A 300 0.39 6.72 19.57
N ASN A 301 0.45 7.73 18.69
CA ASN A 301 1.69 8.48 18.44
C ASN A 301 2.27 9.06 19.75
N GLU A 302 1.43 9.67 20.59
CA GLU A 302 1.87 10.19 21.89
C GLU A 302 2.31 9.07 22.85
N MET A 303 1.59 7.94 22.87
CA MET A 303 1.90 6.79 23.72
C MET A 303 3.25 6.16 23.40
N VAL A 304 3.62 6.12 22.11
CA VAL A 304 4.85 5.50 21.63
C VAL A 304 6.06 6.44 21.67
N GLY A 305 5.87 7.65 22.25
CA GLY A 305 6.92 8.61 22.49
C GLY A 305 7.05 9.71 21.45
N ASP A 306 6.01 9.95 20.64
CA ASP A 306 5.97 10.90 19.52
C ASP A 306 7.01 10.59 18.43
N ILE A 307 6.58 9.95 17.34
CA ILE A 307 7.50 9.43 16.31
C ILE A 307 7.29 10.08 14.94
N VAL A 308 8.32 9.96 14.11
CA VAL A 308 8.20 10.14 12.66
C VAL A 308 7.30 9.03 12.12
N LYS A 309 6.30 9.41 11.33
CA LYS A 309 5.27 8.50 10.80
C LYS A 309 5.34 8.48 9.29
N VAL A 310 6.05 7.50 8.74
CA VAL A 310 6.13 7.21 7.30
C VAL A 310 6.23 5.69 7.16
N THR A 311 6.01 5.12 5.97
CA THR A 311 6.06 3.66 5.85
C THR A 311 7.43 3.09 6.28
N PRO A 312 7.50 2.09 7.17
CA PRO A 312 6.39 1.34 7.79
C PRO A 312 5.88 1.85 9.16
N SER A 313 6.53 2.83 9.81
CA SER A 313 6.12 3.35 11.13
C SER A 313 4.70 3.91 11.16
N SER A 314 4.22 4.55 10.08
CA SER A 314 2.83 5.02 9.98
C SER A 314 1.82 3.87 9.96
N LYS A 315 2.18 2.73 9.35
CA LYS A 315 1.35 1.52 9.35
C LYS A 315 1.25 0.94 10.75
N PHE A 316 2.35 0.88 11.48
CA PHE A 316 2.35 0.48 12.90
C PHE A 316 1.35 1.32 13.72
N VAL A 317 1.42 2.65 13.62
CA VAL A 317 0.51 3.54 14.36
C VAL A 317 -0.94 3.29 13.94
N GLY A 318 -1.20 3.08 12.64
CA GLY A 318 -2.53 2.75 12.11
C GLY A 318 -3.08 1.42 12.63
N ASP A 319 -2.31 0.34 12.52
CA ASP A 319 -2.70 -1.00 12.98
C ASP A 319 -2.97 -1.00 14.49
N MET A 320 -2.12 -0.34 15.27
CA MET A 320 -2.28 -0.19 16.72
C MET A 320 -3.53 0.62 17.07
N ALA A 321 -3.82 1.69 16.31
CA ALA A 321 -5.01 2.51 16.55
C ALA A 321 -6.31 1.73 16.30
N ILE A 322 -6.37 0.99 15.18
CA ILE A 322 -7.49 0.08 14.87
C ILE A 322 -7.66 -0.95 15.98
N PHE A 323 -6.57 -1.61 16.37
CA PHE A 323 -6.56 -2.61 17.43
C PHE A 323 -7.10 -2.07 18.75
N MET A 324 -6.66 -0.88 19.16
CA MET A 324 -7.11 -0.25 20.40
C MET A 324 -8.60 0.11 20.35
N VAL A 325 -9.07 0.71 19.26
CA VAL A 325 -10.50 1.05 19.07
C VAL A 325 -11.39 -0.18 19.08
N GLN A 326 -10.94 -1.26 18.42
CA GLN A 326 -11.67 -2.53 18.33
C GLN A 326 -11.82 -3.20 19.71
N ASN A 327 -10.79 -3.09 20.56
CA ASN A 327 -10.73 -3.77 21.85
C ASN A 327 -11.09 -2.86 23.05
N GLY A 328 -11.53 -1.62 22.80
CA GLY A 328 -11.87 -0.66 23.86
C GLY A 328 -10.68 -0.30 24.77
N LEU A 329 -9.47 -0.30 24.19
CA LEU A 329 -8.25 0.06 24.89
C LEU A 329 -8.03 1.57 24.81
N THR A 330 -7.48 2.12 25.89
CA THR A 330 -7.06 3.53 25.98
C THR A 330 -5.65 3.60 26.54
N LYS A 331 -5.01 4.77 26.42
CA LYS A 331 -3.69 5.03 27.02
C LYS A 331 -3.62 4.67 28.50
N GLU A 332 -4.69 4.91 29.24
CA GLU A 332 -4.77 4.70 30.69
C GLU A 332 -4.95 3.24 31.07
N ASN A 333 -5.60 2.44 30.22
CA ASN A 333 -5.99 1.07 30.57
C ASN A 333 -5.17 -0.02 29.87
N ILE A 334 -4.39 0.33 28.84
CA ILE A 334 -3.68 -0.64 27.99
C ILE A 334 -2.69 -1.51 28.77
N LEU A 335 -1.97 -0.92 29.74
CA LEU A 335 -1.01 -1.67 30.57
C LEU A 335 -1.69 -2.72 31.45
N GLU A 336 -2.96 -2.53 31.80
CA GLU A 336 -3.73 -3.48 32.59
C GLU A 336 -4.48 -4.48 31.71
N LYS A 337 -5.32 -3.97 30.79
CA LYS A 337 -6.19 -4.77 29.93
C LYS A 337 -5.45 -5.48 28.79
N GLY A 338 -4.29 -4.97 28.38
CA GLY A 338 -3.51 -5.51 27.27
C GLY A 338 -2.64 -6.72 27.63
N LYS A 339 -2.44 -7.05 28.92
CA LYS A 339 -1.47 -8.09 29.35
C LYS A 339 -1.69 -9.46 28.71
N GLY A 340 -2.95 -9.83 28.51
CA GLY A 340 -3.34 -11.13 27.94
C GLY A 340 -3.52 -11.11 26.41
N MET A 341 -3.37 -9.95 25.76
CA MET A 341 -3.70 -9.78 24.35
C MET A 341 -2.52 -10.09 23.43
N SER A 342 -2.81 -10.46 22.20
CA SER A 342 -1.82 -10.50 21.11
C SER A 342 -1.91 -9.20 20.34
N PHE A 343 -0.80 -8.47 20.29
CA PHE A 343 -0.69 -7.19 19.58
C PHE A 343 -0.46 -7.44 18.08
N PRO A 344 -0.79 -6.46 17.22
CA PRO A 344 -0.50 -6.54 15.79
C PRO A 344 0.99 -6.79 15.52
N ASP A 345 1.31 -7.58 14.49
CA ASP A 345 2.71 -7.90 14.12
C ASP A 345 3.56 -6.65 13.86
N SER A 346 2.97 -5.60 13.31
CA SER A 346 3.64 -4.31 13.10
C SER A 346 4.03 -3.62 14.41
N ALA A 347 3.24 -3.78 15.47
CA ALA A 347 3.58 -3.29 16.81
C ALA A 347 4.72 -4.11 17.44
N VAL A 348 4.65 -5.44 17.32
CA VAL A 348 5.74 -6.33 17.78
C VAL A 348 7.04 -5.99 17.07
N SER A 349 7.00 -5.87 15.74
CA SER A 349 8.17 -5.51 14.90
C SER A 349 8.75 -4.15 15.28
N TYR A 350 7.91 -3.13 15.50
CA TYR A 350 8.36 -1.81 15.96
C TYR A 350 9.07 -1.90 17.31
N PHE A 351 8.40 -2.46 18.34
CA PHE A 351 8.95 -2.52 19.69
C PHE A 351 10.17 -3.45 19.81
N GLN A 352 10.28 -4.45 18.93
CA GLN A 352 11.46 -5.30 18.86
C GLN A 352 12.67 -4.55 18.33
N GLY A 353 12.50 -3.39 17.69
CA GLY A 353 13.58 -2.63 17.05
C GLY A 353 13.81 -3.03 15.58
N MET A 354 12.93 -3.86 15.00
CA MET A 354 13.03 -4.30 13.62
C MET A 354 12.70 -3.19 12.61
N MET A 355 12.08 -2.09 13.02
CA MET A 355 11.88 -0.90 12.18
C MET A 355 12.98 0.17 12.35
N GLY A 356 14.02 -0.12 13.17
CA GLY A 356 15.02 0.85 13.59
C GLY A 356 14.77 1.39 15.00
N GLN A 357 15.55 2.39 15.40
CA GLN A 357 15.48 3.00 16.72
C GLN A 357 14.82 4.38 16.64
N PRO A 358 13.74 4.65 17.39
CA PRO A 358 13.09 5.95 17.40
C PRO A 358 13.92 6.98 18.19
N GLU A 359 13.83 8.24 17.80
CA GLU A 359 14.36 9.37 18.59
C GLU A 359 13.82 9.31 20.02
N GLY A 360 14.70 9.40 21.03
CA GLY A 360 14.31 9.28 22.44
C GLY A 360 14.03 7.86 22.95
N GLY A 361 14.10 6.83 22.10
CA GLY A 361 13.95 5.42 22.47
C GLY A 361 12.49 4.97 22.71
N PHE A 362 12.32 3.73 23.14
CA PHE A 362 11.01 3.11 23.35
C PHE A 362 10.47 3.32 24.79
N PRO A 363 9.15 3.55 24.97
CA PRO A 363 8.51 3.49 26.27
C PRO A 363 8.60 2.07 26.87
N LYS A 364 9.43 1.91 27.92
CA LYS A 364 9.82 0.61 28.49
C LYS A 364 8.64 -0.29 28.88
N GLU A 365 7.63 0.26 29.56
CA GLU A 365 6.48 -0.54 30.03
C GLU A 365 5.63 -1.06 28.87
N LEU A 366 5.41 -0.22 27.85
CA LEU A 366 4.65 -0.60 26.65
C LEU A 366 5.47 -1.58 25.78
N GLN A 367 6.78 -1.38 25.67
CA GLN A 367 7.68 -2.31 25.00
C GLN A 367 7.61 -3.71 25.62
N SER A 368 7.74 -3.81 26.95
CA SER A 368 7.63 -5.09 27.66
C SER A 368 6.24 -5.72 27.52
N LEU A 369 5.18 -4.92 27.54
CA LEU A 369 3.81 -5.41 27.35
C LEU A 369 3.62 -6.08 25.98
N VAL A 370 4.11 -5.43 24.92
CA VAL A 370 3.96 -5.90 23.55
C VAL A 370 4.87 -7.10 23.26
N LEU A 371 6.13 -7.03 23.70
CA LEU A 371 7.12 -8.06 23.39
C LEU A 371 6.99 -9.32 24.25
N LYS A 372 6.50 -9.19 25.49
CA LYS A 372 6.45 -10.28 26.47
C LYS A 372 7.85 -10.89 26.64
N ASP A 373 8.08 -12.09 26.12
CA ASP A 373 9.35 -12.82 26.22
C ASP A 373 10.29 -12.59 25.01
N ILE A 374 9.88 -11.78 24.02
CA ILE A 374 10.70 -11.46 22.85
C ILE A 374 11.80 -10.46 23.23
N GLU A 375 13.05 -10.79 22.95
CA GLU A 375 14.18 -9.89 23.20
C GLU A 375 14.27 -8.78 22.13
N PRO A 376 14.30 -7.49 22.53
CA PRO A 376 14.46 -6.39 21.60
C PRO A 376 15.92 -6.23 21.14
N ILE A 377 16.10 -5.73 19.92
CA ILE A 377 17.40 -5.44 19.33
C ILE A 377 17.73 -3.94 19.39
N THR A 378 19.01 -3.61 19.42
CA THR A 378 19.53 -2.22 19.42
C THR A 378 20.47 -1.92 18.25
N VAL A 379 20.79 -2.95 17.46
CA VAL A 379 21.60 -2.86 16.24
C VAL A 379 20.71 -2.64 15.02
N ARG A 380 21.30 -2.38 13.85
CA ARG A 380 20.53 -2.30 12.62
C ARG A 380 20.00 -3.70 12.27
N PRO A 381 18.72 -3.86 11.95
CA PRO A 381 18.14 -5.19 11.71
C PRO A 381 18.86 -6.03 10.66
N GLY A 382 19.42 -5.38 9.61
CA GLY A 382 20.18 -6.07 8.56
C GLY A 382 21.51 -6.69 9.03
N GLU A 383 22.08 -6.24 10.16
CA GLU A 383 23.30 -6.83 10.74
C GLU A 383 23.06 -8.22 11.35
N LEU A 384 21.79 -8.57 11.58
CA LEU A 384 21.38 -9.86 12.16
C LEU A 384 21.00 -10.88 11.07
N LEU A 385 20.98 -10.46 9.81
CA LEU A 385 20.57 -11.30 8.69
C LEU A 385 21.80 -11.86 8.00
N GLU A 386 21.77 -13.16 7.72
CA GLU A 386 22.78 -13.79 6.88
C GLU A 386 22.73 -13.19 5.47
N PRO A 387 23.88 -13.08 4.77
CA PRO A 387 23.92 -12.64 3.39
C PRO A 387 23.00 -13.48 2.49
N GLU A 388 22.29 -12.82 1.58
CA GLU A 388 21.46 -13.50 0.60
C GLU A 388 22.28 -14.39 -0.36
N ASP A 389 21.80 -15.60 -0.60
CA ASP A 389 22.37 -16.54 -1.57
C ASP A 389 21.74 -16.32 -2.95
N PHE A 390 22.35 -15.43 -3.74
CA PHE A 390 21.88 -15.13 -5.09
C PHE A 390 22.02 -16.31 -6.07
N ASP A 391 22.91 -17.27 -5.81
CA ASP A 391 23.06 -18.45 -6.66
C ASP A 391 21.88 -19.42 -6.44
N ALA A 392 21.45 -19.60 -5.20
CA ALA A 392 20.24 -20.35 -4.88
C ALA A 392 18.98 -19.69 -5.46
N ALA A 393 18.86 -18.36 -5.37
CA ALA A 393 17.78 -17.60 -6.01
C ALA A 393 17.76 -17.82 -7.53
N ARG A 394 18.92 -17.74 -8.18
CA ARG A 394 19.07 -17.99 -9.62
C ARG A 394 18.66 -19.41 -10.01
N GLU A 395 19.05 -20.41 -9.24
CA GLU A 395 18.71 -21.80 -9.52
C GLU A 395 17.21 -22.08 -9.36
N HIS A 396 16.57 -21.50 -8.35
CA HIS A 396 15.10 -21.54 -8.23
C HIS A 396 14.41 -20.94 -9.46
N LEU A 397 14.86 -19.75 -9.89
CA LEU A 397 14.29 -19.07 -11.04
C LEU A 397 14.44 -19.86 -12.35
N ARG A 398 15.59 -20.53 -12.57
CA ARG A 398 15.76 -21.46 -13.71
C ARG A 398 14.75 -22.61 -13.72
N GLY A 399 14.26 -23.00 -12.54
CA GLY A 399 13.26 -24.05 -12.40
C GLY A 399 11.85 -23.62 -12.83
N ILE A 400 11.53 -22.32 -12.81
CA ILE A 400 10.18 -21.80 -13.06
C ILE A 400 10.07 -20.94 -14.33
N MET A 401 11.16 -20.27 -14.72
CA MET A 401 11.23 -19.42 -15.92
C MET A 401 11.59 -20.23 -17.16
N ASP A 402 11.03 -19.84 -18.31
CA ASP A 402 11.35 -20.47 -19.60
C ASP A 402 12.63 -19.87 -20.25
N THR A 403 13.19 -18.80 -19.68
CA THR A 403 14.42 -18.13 -20.10
C THR A 403 15.46 -18.11 -18.97
N GLU A 404 16.74 -17.90 -19.31
CA GLU A 404 17.78 -17.73 -18.30
C GLU A 404 17.49 -16.46 -17.46
N PRO A 405 17.45 -16.56 -16.11
CA PRO A 405 17.17 -15.41 -15.26
C PRO A 405 18.22 -14.31 -15.41
N THR A 406 17.78 -13.07 -15.54
CA THR A 406 18.66 -11.89 -15.50
C THR A 406 19.12 -11.59 -14.07
N GLU A 407 20.03 -10.63 -13.88
CA GLU A 407 20.38 -10.18 -12.53
C GLU A 407 19.22 -9.42 -11.88
N GLU A 408 18.47 -8.66 -12.68
CA GLU A 408 17.26 -7.95 -12.29
C GLU A 408 16.20 -8.92 -11.73
N ASP A 409 15.99 -10.06 -12.39
CA ASP A 409 15.08 -11.12 -11.91
C ASP A 409 15.53 -11.68 -10.57
N VAL A 410 16.83 -11.99 -10.43
CA VAL A 410 17.41 -12.54 -9.19
C VAL A 410 17.28 -11.55 -8.03
N ILE A 411 17.53 -10.26 -8.27
CA ILE A 411 17.38 -9.21 -7.25
C ILE A 411 15.89 -9.04 -6.89
N SER A 412 15.01 -8.99 -7.90
CA SER A 412 13.56 -8.89 -7.69
C SER A 412 13.01 -10.07 -6.87
N TYR A 413 13.43 -11.29 -7.18
CA TYR A 413 13.07 -12.49 -6.42
C TYR A 413 13.63 -12.43 -5.00
N ALA A 414 14.91 -12.11 -4.80
CA ALA A 414 15.50 -11.99 -3.46
C ALA A 414 14.73 -10.99 -2.57
N MET A 415 14.24 -9.90 -3.15
CA MET A 415 13.46 -8.91 -2.43
C MET A 415 12.00 -9.34 -2.19
N TYR A 416 11.39 -10.02 -3.17
CA TYR A 416 9.97 -10.37 -3.18
C TYR A 416 9.70 -11.80 -3.71
N PRO A 417 10.15 -12.87 -3.02
CA PRO A 417 10.15 -14.22 -3.60
C PRO A 417 8.76 -14.66 -4.09
N LYS A 418 7.76 -14.55 -3.20
CA LYS A 418 6.38 -14.94 -3.50
C LYS A 418 5.75 -14.10 -4.62
N VAL A 419 6.00 -12.79 -4.63
CA VAL A 419 5.39 -11.89 -5.64
C VAL A 419 5.99 -12.17 -7.00
N PHE A 420 7.29 -12.41 -7.04
CA PHE A 420 8.00 -12.70 -8.27
C PHE A 420 7.59 -14.07 -8.84
N ASP A 421 7.45 -15.10 -8.00
CA ASP A 421 6.90 -16.40 -8.40
C ASP A 421 5.49 -16.26 -8.99
N GLU A 422 4.61 -15.48 -8.33
CA GLU A 422 3.25 -15.18 -8.82
C GLU A 422 3.27 -14.41 -10.14
N TYR A 423 4.19 -13.46 -10.31
CA TYR A 423 4.40 -12.72 -11.55
C TYR A 423 4.86 -13.64 -12.70
N VAL A 424 5.86 -14.50 -12.48
CA VAL A 424 6.34 -15.45 -13.48
C VAL A 424 5.23 -16.41 -13.90
N ALA A 425 4.46 -16.93 -12.93
CA ALA A 425 3.31 -17.78 -13.21
C ALA A 425 2.24 -17.05 -14.04
N TYR A 426 1.94 -15.79 -13.70
CA TYR A 426 0.98 -14.97 -14.44
C TYR A 426 1.43 -14.76 -15.89
N ILE A 427 2.69 -14.40 -16.12
CA ILE A 427 3.23 -14.17 -17.47
C ILE A 427 3.21 -15.45 -18.29
N LYS A 428 3.47 -16.61 -17.67
CA LYS A 428 3.39 -17.91 -18.35
C LYS A 428 1.97 -18.26 -18.79
N GLU A 429 0.97 -17.92 -17.98
CA GLU A 429 -0.43 -18.21 -18.25
C GLU A 429 -1.06 -17.20 -19.22
N ASN A 430 -0.76 -15.91 -19.08
CA ASN A 430 -1.48 -14.81 -19.74
C ASN A 430 -0.64 -14.06 -20.80
N GLY A 431 0.67 -14.23 -20.79
CA GLY A 431 1.60 -13.40 -21.57
C GLY A 431 1.86 -12.03 -20.93
N ALA A 432 2.79 -11.28 -21.52
CA ALA A 432 3.06 -9.90 -21.13
C ALA A 432 2.05 -8.96 -21.78
N LEU A 433 1.30 -8.21 -20.96
CA LEU A 433 0.24 -7.29 -21.42
C LEU A 433 0.66 -5.82 -21.32
N THR A 434 1.96 -5.54 -21.17
CA THR A 434 2.51 -4.21 -20.89
C THR A 434 2.31 -3.20 -22.03
N THR A 435 2.10 -3.69 -23.24
CA THR A 435 1.82 -2.89 -24.46
C THR A 435 0.32 -2.65 -24.68
N MET A 436 -0.55 -3.20 -23.83
CA MET A 436 -2.00 -3.00 -23.91
C MET A 436 -2.39 -1.62 -23.38
N GLY A 437 -3.36 -0.97 -24.04
CA GLY A 437 -3.98 0.26 -23.52
C GLY A 437 -4.60 0.04 -22.15
N SER A 438 -4.41 1.00 -21.22
CA SER A 438 -4.89 0.86 -19.84
C SER A 438 -6.41 0.75 -19.72
N ASP A 439 -7.14 1.36 -20.66
CA ASP A 439 -8.59 1.22 -20.79
C ASP A 439 -9.00 -0.23 -21.02
N VAL A 440 -8.34 -0.91 -21.97
CA VAL A 440 -8.59 -2.32 -22.27
C VAL A 440 -8.11 -3.23 -21.14
N PHE A 441 -6.95 -2.93 -20.54
CA PHE A 441 -6.39 -3.72 -19.45
C PHE A 441 -7.31 -3.75 -18.22
N PHE A 442 -7.86 -2.60 -17.80
CA PHE A 442 -8.71 -2.54 -16.61
C PHE A 442 -10.19 -2.86 -16.88
N HIS A 443 -10.72 -2.50 -18.06
CA HIS A 443 -12.17 -2.55 -18.32
C HIS A 443 -12.57 -3.56 -19.40
N GLY A 444 -11.61 -4.17 -20.10
CA GLY A 444 -11.88 -5.08 -21.20
C GLY A 444 -12.48 -4.37 -22.41
N LEU A 445 -13.35 -5.06 -23.13
CA LEU A 445 -14.07 -4.51 -24.29
C LEU A 445 -15.58 -4.61 -24.10
N TYR A 446 -16.31 -3.63 -24.60
CA TYR A 446 -17.76 -3.68 -24.75
C TYR A 446 -18.17 -4.41 -26.03
N VAL A 447 -19.37 -5.00 -26.05
CA VAL A 447 -19.88 -5.67 -27.25
C VAL A 447 -20.02 -4.67 -28.39
N GLY A 448 -19.36 -4.97 -29.52
CA GLY A 448 -19.27 -4.10 -30.69
C GLY A 448 -18.04 -3.19 -30.72
N GLU A 449 -17.32 -3.06 -29.60
CA GLU A 449 -16.09 -2.28 -29.49
C GLU A 449 -14.91 -2.98 -30.16
N THR A 450 -14.03 -2.18 -30.75
CA THR A 450 -12.79 -2.64 -31.39
C THR A 450 -11.61 -1.92 -30.75
N ALA A 451 -10.58 -2.67 -30.38
CA ALA A 451 -9.33 -2.12 -29.87
C ALA A 451 -8.14 -2.62 -30.69
N GLU A 452 -7.14 -1.75 -30.78
CA GLU A 452 -5.79 -2.08 -31.24
C GLU A 452 -4.99 -2.60 -30.05
N ILE A 453 -4.62 -3.87 -30.09
CA ILE A 453 -3.81 -4.51 -29.06
C ILE A 453 -2.44 -4.80 -29.64
N GLU A 454 -1.43 -4.02 -29.22
CA GLU A 454 -0.04 -4.34 -29.51
C GLU A 454 0.39 -5.50 -28.61
N VAL A 455 0.83 -6.61 -29.22
CA VAL A 455 1.24 -7.83 -28.47
C VAL A 455 2.76 -8.01 -28.41
N ALA A 456 3.46 -7.31 -29.29
CA ALA A 456 4.91 -7.19 -29.36
C ALA A 456 5.23 -5.96 -30.20
N GLU A 457 6.46 -5.45 -30.12
CA GLU A 457 6.88 -4.26 -30.85
C GLU A 457 6.56 -4.37 -32.36
N GLY A 458 5.67 -3.49 -32.83
CA GLY A 458 5.24 -3.45 -34.24
C GLY A 458 4.26 -4.55 -34.67
N VAL A 459 3.78 -5.39 -33.75
CA VAL A 459 2.77 -6.43 -33.98
C VAL A 459 1.47 -6.03 -33.31
N VAL A 460 0.57 -5.42 -34.09
CA VAL A 460 -0.75 -4.97 -33.62
C VAL A 460 -1.85 -5.91 -34.09
N MET A 461 -2.72 -6.30 -33.17
CA MET A 461 -3.93 -7.06 -33.45
C MET A 461 -5.17 -6.16 -33.34
N MET A 462 -6.01 -6.17 -34.37
CA MET A 462 -7.35 -5.59 -34.30
C MET A 462 -8.28 -6.61 -33.65
N VAL A 463 -8.72 -6.31 -32.43
CA VAL A 463 -9.61 -7.20 -31.65
C VAL A 463 -10.95 -6.52 -31.46
N LYS A 464 -12.02 -7.16 -31.92
CA LYS A 464 -13.40 -6.71 -31.73
C LYS A 464 -14.18 -7.74 -30.94
N LEU A 465 -14.86 -7.31 -29.87
CA LEU A 465 -15.78 -8.17 -29.15
C LEU A 465 -17.12 -8.23 -29.90
N LEU A 466 -17.52 -9.41 -30.37
CA LEU A 466 -18.75 -9.58 -31.14
C LEU A 466 -19.95 -9.96 -30.28
N HIS A 467 -19.75 -10.86 -29.31
CA HIS A 467 -20.85 -11.41 -28.52
C HIS A 467 -20.34 -12.07 -27.23
N ILE A 468 -21.15 -12.00 -26.16
CA ILE A 468 -20.98 -12.76 -24.93
C ILE A 468 -22.27 -13.59 -24.76
N SER A 469 -22.13 -14.91 -24.60
CA SER A 469 -23.27 -15.81 -24.42
C SER A 469 -23.87 -15.71 -23.00
N GLU A 470 -25.03 -16.34 -22.84
CA GLU A 470 -25.58 -16.65 -21.52
C GLU A 470 -24.65 -17.56 -20.70
N LEU A 471 -24.88 -17.61 -19.39
CA LEU A 471 -24.12 -18.44 -18.45
C LEU A 471 -24.49 -19.92 -18.61
N ASP A 472 -23.50 -20.73 -18.98
CA ASP A 472 -23.65 -22.17 -19.11
C ASP A 472 -23.77 -22.85 -17.74
N GLU A 473 -24.24 -24.11 -17.75
CA GLU A 473 -24.41 -24.93 -16.54
C GLU A 473 -23.11 -25.09 -15.73
N ASP A 474 -21.97 -25.14 -16.42
CA ASP A 474 -20.62 -25.25 -15.85
C ASP A 474 -20.08 -23.92 -15.26
N GLY A 475 -20.86 -22.84 -15.31
CA GLY A 475 -20.46 -21.53 -14.79
C GLY A 475 -19.60 -20.72 -15.77
N THR A 476 -19.48 -21.14 -17.03
CA THR A 476 -18.72 -20.41 -18.06
C THR A 476 -19.62 -19.65 -19.03
N ARG A 477 -19.04 -18.70 -19.78
CA ARG A 477 -19.66 -18.02 -20.92
C ARG A 477 -18.78 -18.19 -22.15
N GLY A 478 -19.41 -18.41 -23.30
CA GLY A 478 -18.77 -18.28 -24.60
C GLY A 478 -18.62 -16.80 -24.97
N VAL A 479 -17.40 -16.39 -25.26
CA VAL A 479 -17.07 -15.02 -25.68
C VAL A 479 -16.49 -15.09 -27.08
N VAL A 480 -17.13 -14.36 -28.01
CA VAL A 480 -16.80 -14.39 -29.43
C VAL A 480 -16.10 -13.09 -29.81
N PHE A 481 -14.89 -13.22 -30.33
CA PHE A 481 -14.08 -12.12 -30.85
C PHE A 481 -13.92 -12.22 -32.37
N GLU A 482 -13.66 -11.09 -33.01
CA GLU A 482 -13.03 -11.00 -34.32
C GLU A 482 -11.61 -10.49 -34.12
N VAL A 483 -10.62 -11.28 -34.53
CA VAL A 483 -9.18 -10.95 -34.41
C VAL A 483 -8.58 -10.91 -35.81
N ASN A 484 -8.17 -9.73 -36.25
CA ASN A 484 -7.66 -9.49 -37.62
C ASN A 484 -8.61 -10.06 -38.69
N GLY A 485 -9.92 -9.85 -38.53
CA GLY A 485 -10.97 -10.33 -39.44
C GLY A 485 -11.34 -11.81 -39.28
N ASN A 486 -10.69 -12.56 -38.36
CA ASN A 486 -11.00 -13.96 -38.11
C ASN A 486 -11.81 -14.13 -36.84
N ARG A 487 -12.94 -14.83 -36.94
CA ARG A 487 -13.78 -15.14 -35.77
C ARG A 487 -13.08 -16.17 -34.86
N ARG A 488 -13.04 -15.88 -33.57
CA ARG A 488 -12.55 -16.74 -32.49
C ARG A 488 -13.58 -16.80 -31.39
N GLU A 489 -13.69 -17.95 -30.74
CA GLU A 489 -14.58 -18.16 -29.60
C GLU A 489 -13.75 -18.77 -28.47
N VAL A 490 -13.90 -18.22 -27.28
CA VAL A 490 -13.24 -18.66 -26.06
C VAL A 490 -14.27 -18.87 -24.95
N ARG A 491 -14.06 -19.87 -24.09
CA ARG A 491 -14.91 -20.11 -22.92
C ARG A 491 -14.23 -19.52 -21.69
N ILE A 492 -14.93 -18.63 -20.98
CA ILE A 492 -14.41 -17.94 -19.80
C ILE A 492 -15.30 -18.26 -18.60
N VAL A 493 -14.71 -18.62 -17.47
CA VAL A 493 -15.45 -18.81 -16.21
C VAL A 493 -15.99 -17.47 -15.72
N ASP A 494 -17.31 -17.37 -15.54
CA ASP A 494 -17.93 -16.20 -14.94
C ASP A 494 -17.86 -16.31 -13.41
N LYS A 495 -16.83 -15.67 -12.83
CA LYS A 495 -16.60 -15.71 -11.38
C LYS A 495 -17.76 -15.13 -10.57
N ALA A 496 -18.55 -14.20 -11.13
CA ALA A 496 -19.70 -13.60 -10.45
C ALA A 496 -20.97 -14.46 -10.61
N GLY A 497 -21.19 -15.00 -11.81
CA GLY A 497 -22.31 -15.90 -12.12
C GLY A 497 -22.20 -17.26 -11.39
N THR A 498 -20.97 -17.73 -11.18
CA THR A 498 -20.69 -18.97 -10.42
C THR A 498 -21.07 -18.82 -8.95
N THR A 499 -20.85 -17.65 -8.34
CA THR A 499 -21.34 -17.34 -6.97
C THR A 499 -22.86 -17.22 -6.92
N SER A 500 -23.50 -16.65 -7.95
CA SER A 500 -24.96 -16.51 -8.03
C SER A 500 -25.72 -17.84 -8.17
N LYS A 501 -25.13 -18.90 -8.74
CA LYS A 501 -25.75 -20.24 -8.75
C LYS A 501 -25.74 -20.95 -7.40
N THR A 502 -25.00 -20.43 -6.42
CA THR A 502 -25.03 -20.87 -5.01
C THR A 502 -26.08 -20.15 -4.16
N PHE A 503 -27.10 -19.53 -4.76
CA PHE A 503 -28.38 -19.41 -4.07
C PHE A 503 -29.07 -20.78 -4.10
N VAL A 504 -28.65 -21.69 -3.22
CA VAL A 504 -29.55 -22.77 -2.80
C VAL A 504 -30.79 -22.04 -2.28
N GLN A 505 -31.95 -22.26 -2.90
CA GLN A 505 -33.21 -21.76 -2.36
C GLN A 505 -33.30 -22.23 -0.91
N LYS A 506 -33.10 -21.31 0.03
CA LYS A 506 -33.19 -21.61 1.46
C LYS A 506 -34.64 -21.90 1.75
N GLN A 507 -34.96 -23.17 1.91
CA GLN A 507 -36.29 -23.60 2.30
C GLN A 507 -36.51 -23.20 3.75
N MET A 508 -37.61 -22.51 4.05
CA MET A 508 -37.97 -22.15 5.42
C MET A 508 -38.80 -23.28 6.03
N ALA A 509 -38.62 -23.53 7.34
CA ALA A 509 -39.48 -24.45 8.08
C ALA A 509 -40.90 -23.90 8.13
N ASP A 510 -41.91 -24.74 7.88
CA ASP A 510 -43.30 -24.34 8.04
C ASP A 510 -43.64 -24.22 9.54
N PRO A 511 -43.95 -23.02 10.07
CA PRO A 511 -44.27 -22.86 11.49
C PRO A 511 -45.51 -23.64 11.95
N ALA A 512 -46.37 -24.08 11.02
CA ALA A 512 -47.52 -24.92 11.31
C ALA A 512 -47.18 -26.42 11.35
N ASN A 513 -46.03 -26.83 10.82
CA ASN A 513 -45.56 -28.22 10.84
C ASN A 513 -44.56 -28.44 11.98
N LEU A 514 -45.02 -29.03 13.09
CA LEU A 514 -44.15 -29.31 14.23
C LEU A 514 -43.04 -30.35 13.94
N TYR A 515 -43.11 -31.05 12.80
CA TYR A 515 -42.08 -31.97 12.35
C TYR A 515 -40.99 -31.28 11.52
N ASP A 516 -41.14 -30.00 11.16
CA ASP A 516 -40.07 -29.20 10.55
C ASP A 516 -39.17 -28.61 11.65
N VAL A 517 -37.86 -28.84 11.55
CA VAL A 517 -36.87 -28.28 12.47
C VAL A 517 -36.18 -27.10 11.78
N GLY A 518 -36.56 -25.88 12.16
CA GLY A 518 -35.97 -24.65 11.66
C GLY A 518 -34.84 -24.09 12.52
N ALA A 519 -33.98 -23.27 11.94
CA ALA A 519 -32.96 -22.50 12.67
C ALA A 519 -33.62 -21.44 13.55
N SER A 520 -33.30 -21.42 14.84
CA SER A 520 -33.84 -20.44 15.79
C SER A 520 -33.22 -19.03 15.63
N ILE A 521 -32.01 -18.95 15.07
CA ILE A 521 -31.23 -17.72 14.87
C ILE A 521 -30.37 -17.83 13.59
N PRO A 522 -29.95 -16.70 12.99
CA PRO A 522 -28.92 -16.74 11.96
C PRO A 522 -27.55 -17.08 12.57
N GLY A 523 -26.79 -17.96 11.93
CA GLY A 523 -25.50 -18.43 12.44
C GLY A 523 -24.83 -19.47 11.54
N ASN A 524 -23.80 -20.15 12.03
CA ASN A 524 -23.16 -21.27 11.35
C ASN A 524 -23.51 -22.58 12.06
N VAL A 525 -23.87 -23.63 11.32
CA VAL A 525 -24.08 -24.96 11.89
C VAL A 525 -22.74 -25.52 12.34
N LEU A 526 -22.53 -25.60 13.65
CA LEU A 526 -21.29 -26.10 14.23
C LEU A 526 -21.26 -27.63 14.20
N LYS A 527 -22.38 -28.27 14.47
CA LYS A 527 -22.48 -29.72 14.58
C LYS A 527 -23.89 -30.24 14.33
N VAL A 528 -24.01 -31.41 13.68
CA VAL A 528 -25.24 -32.19 13.60
C VAL A 528 -25.16 -33.35 14.61
N CYS A 529 -26.14 -33.46 15.51
CA CYS A 529 -26.07 -34.37 16.67
C CYS A 529 -26.77 -35.72 16.48
N VAL A 530 -27.51 -35.89 15.38
CA VAL A 530 -28.33 -37.08 15.07
C VAL A 530 -28.14 -37.50 13.61
N ALA A 531 -28.47 -38.76 13.29
CA ALA A 531 -28.47 -39.28 11.92
C ALA A 531 -29.91 -39.53 11.41
N GLU A 532 -30.08 -39.58 10.08
CA GLU A 532 -31.35 -39.99 9.47
C GLU A 532 -31.76 -41.39 9.96
N GLY A 533 -33.01 -41.53 10.38
CA GLY A 533 -33.56 -42.75 10.98
C GLY A 533 -33.44 -42.83 12.51
N ASP A 534 -32.75 -41.90 13.17
CA ASP A 534 -32.66 -41.89 14.62
C ASP A 534 -34.00 -41.48 15.28
N PRO A 535 -34.42 -42.14 16.38
CA PRO A 535 -35.55 -41.70 17.16
C PRO A 535 -35.16 -40.52 18.06
N VAL A 536 -35.97 -39.47 18.06
CA VAL A 536 -35.78 -38.27 18.90
C VAL A 536 -37.01 -38.04 19.80
N GLN A 537 -36.77 -37.52 21.01
CA GLN A 537 -37.81 -37.07 21.93
C GLN A 537 -37.93 -35.54 21.91
N GLU A 538 -39.06 -35.03 22.40
CA GLU A 538 -39.23 -33.59 22.60
C GLU A 538 -38.13 -33.04 23.51
N GLY A 539 -37.45 -31.98 23.05
CA GLY A 539 -36.34 -31.34 23.75
C GLY A 539 -34.96 -31.92 23.47
N ASP A 540 -34.84 -33.02 22.73
CA ASP A 540 -33.54 -33.57 22.33
C ASP A 540 -32.81 -32.60 21.41
N THR A 541 -31.51 -32.40 21.65
CA THR A 541 -30.65 -31.54 20.81
C THR A 541 -30.30 -32.27 19.53
N VAL A 542 -30.71 -31.70 18.39
CA VAL A 542 -30.54 -32.30 17.06
C VAL A 542 -29.46 -31.59 16.24
N LEU A 543 -29.23 -30.29 16.45
CA LEU A 543 -28.12 -29.52 15.87
C LEU A 543 -27.58 -28.48 16.85
N ILE A 544 -26.36 -27.99 16.61
CA ILE A 544 -25.75 -26.86 17.32
C ILE A 544 -25.42 -25.77 16.29
N VAL A 545 -25.86 -24.53 16.55
CA VAL A 545 -25.60 -23.35 15.72
C VAL A 545 -24.78 -22.34 16.51
N GLU A 546 -23.70 -21.84 15.92
CA GLU A 546 -22.87 -20.76 16.44
C GLU A 546 -23.31 -19.41 15.86
N ALA A 547 -23.61 -18.46 16.74
CA ALA A 547 -23.85 -17.07 16.35
C ALA A 547 -23.15 -16.12 17.33
N MET A 548 -22.42 -15.13 16.82
CA MET A 548 -21.69 -14.15 17.64
C MET A 548 -20.79 -14.78 18.73
N LYS A 549 -20.12 -15.90 18.40
CA LYS A 549 -19.27 -16.70 19.32
C LYS A 549 -20.02 -17.35 20.49
N MET A 550 -21.34 -17.51 20.37
CA MET A 550 -22.16 -18.27 21.30
C MET A 550 -22.77 -19.48 20.58
N GLU A 551 -22.66 -20.65 21.22
CA GLU A 551 -23.29 -21.89 20.75
C GLU A 551 -24.73 -21.97 21.26
N MET A 552 -25.66 -22.33 20.38
CA MET A 552 -27.07 -22.57 20.73
C MET A 552 -27.52 -23.92 20.19
N ASN A 553 -28.24 -24.65 21.03
CA ASN A 553 -28.82 -25.94 20.67
C ASN A 553 -30.14 -25.73 19.93
N VAL A 554 -30.29 -26.41 18.80
CA VAL A 554 -31.57 -26.59 18.10
C VAL A 554 -32.16 -27.92 18.57
N THR A 555 -33.39 -27.89 19.07
CA THR A 555 -34.05 -29.04 19.71
C THR A 555 -35.28 -29.51 18.93
N ALA A 556 -35.58 -30.81 18.99
CA ALA A 556 -36.82 -31.36 18.44
C ALA A 556 -38.06 -30.87 19.23
N ALA A 557 -39.08 -30.37 18.53
CA ALA A 557 -40.30 -29.83 19.14
C ALA A 557 -41.34 -30.91 19.49
N VAL A 558 -41.25 -32.10 18.89
CA VAL A 558 -42.14 -33.24 19.09
C VAL A 558 -41.34 -34.55 19.01
N PRO A 559 -41.80 -35.65 19.64
CA PRO A 559 -41.18 -36.96 19.46
C PRO A 559 -41.40 -37.48 18.03
N GLY A 560 -40.38 -38.09 17.44
CA GLY A 560 -40.44 -38.59 16.06
C GLY A 560 -39.20 -39.36 15.64
N VAL A 561 -39.08 -39.61 14.34
CA VAL A 561 -37.89 -40.19 13.70
C VAL A 561 -37.33 -39.17 12.71
N VAL A 562 -36.01 -38.97 12.70
CA VAL A 562 -35.34 -38.09 11.73
C VAL A 562 -35.57 -38.62 10.33
N ASP A 563 -36.20 -37.83 9.47
CA ASP A 563 -36.51 -38.22 8.09
C ASP A 563 -35.40 -37.77 7.14
N HIS A 564 -35.15 -36.46 7.07
CA HIS A 564 -34.07 -35.89 6.26
C HIS A 564 -33.29 -34.80 6.98
N ILE A 565 -31.96 -34.82 6.81
CA ILE A 565 -31.06 -33.77 7.31
C ILE A 565 -30.64 -32.90 6.12
N ILE A 566 -31.09 -31.64 6.13
CA ILE A 566 -30.88 -30.70 5.02
C ILE A 566 -29.62 -29.86 5.24
N ALA A 567 -29.35 -29.51 6.50
CA ALA A 567 -28.21 -28.68 6.88
C ALA A 567 -26.89 -29.46 6.97
N LYS A 568 -25.77 -28.82 6.59
CA LYS A 568 -24.41 -29.36 6.70
C LYS A 568 -23.57 -28.62 7.75
N GLU A 569 -22.64 -29.31 8.39
CA GLU A 569 -21.65 -28.67 9.27
C GLU A 569 -20.84 -27.62 8.50
N GLY A 570 -20.64 -26.45 9.11
CA GLY A 570 -20.03 -25.28 8.49
C GLY A 570 -20.97 -24.44 7.61
N GLN A 571 -22.22 -24.87 7.38
CA GLN A 571 -23.19 -24.09 6.61
C GLN A 571 -23.67 -22.86 7.39
N LYS A 572 -23.74 -21.72 6.70
CA LYS A 572 -24.35 -20.50 7.22
C LYS A 572 -25.87 -20.52 7.00
N VAL A 573 -26.63 -20.40 8.08
CA VAL A 573 -28.10 -20.49 8.10
C VAL A 573 -28.74 -19.18 8.56
N GLU A 574 -29.96 -18.93 8.11
CA GLU A 574 -30.81 -17.80 8.54
C GLU A 574 -31.89 -18.24 9.53
N ALA A 575 -32.41 -17.32 10.34
CA ALA A 575 -33.53 -17.65 11.23
C ALA A 575 -34.75 -18.12 10.42
N GLY A 576 -35.30 -19.27 10.81
CA GLY A 576 -36.42 -19.93 10.14
C GLY A 576 -36.02 -20.88 9.01
N GLU A 577 -34.74 -20.96 8.62
CA GLU A 577 -34.27 -21.89 7.59
C GLU A 577 -34.47 -23.34 8.04
N LEU A 578 -35.07 -24.18 7.19
CA LEU A 578 -35.34 -25.59 7.46
C LEU A 578 -34.01 -26.36 7.50
N LEU A 579 -33.71 -26.94 8.65
CA LEU A 579 -32.46 -27.68 8.90
C LEU A 579 -32.65 -29.18 8.77
N MET A 580 -33.83 -29.68 9.15
CA MET A 580 -34.14 -31.11 9.24
C MET A 580 -35.66 -31.31 9.24
N THR A 581 -36.12 -32.45 8.74
CA THR A 581 -37.51 -32.91 8.88
C THR A 581 -37.59 -34.16 9.74
N LEU A 582 -38.65 -34.26 10.52
CA LEU A 582 -39.02 -35.42 11.32
C LEU A 582 -40.26 -36.08 10.71
N LYS A 583 -40.52 -37.33 11.10
CA LYS A 583 -41.79 -38.01 10.82
C LYS A 583 -42.31 -38.71 12.05
N GLU A 584 -43.63 -38.94 12.06
CA GLU A 584 -44.29 -39.71 13.10
C GLU A 584 -43.74 -41.16 13.12
N ARG A 585 -43.67 -41.74 14.31
CA ARG A 585 -42.95 -42.99 14.59
C ARG A 585 -43.68 -44.25 14.12
#